data_AF-A0A954BE77-F1
#
_entry.id   AF-A0A954BE77-F1
#
_cell.length_a   1.000
_cell.length_b   1.000
_cell.length_c   1.000
_cell.angle_alpha   90.00
_cell.angle_beta   90.00
_cell.angle_gamma   90.00
#
_symmetry.space_group_name_H-M   'P 1'
#
loop_
_entity.id
_entity.type
_entity.pdbx_description
1 polymer ?
#
loop_
_entity_poly.entity_id
_entity_poly.type
_entity_poly.pdbx_seq_one_letter_code
_entity_poly.pdbx_strand_id
1 'polypeptide(L)'
;MSAAFPFKVCCIQSTEEVDMAAAAGALAVGLVGPMPNGVGPIDDALIADIAKHVRARYAGEIWATLLTSRTDGDAIADHVAATGVDTVQIVDAPAPGAYAALRRAHAGLRIIQVIHVEDESAVDQARRAGEGADYILLDSGKPSAAVRTLGGTGDVHDWSISRRVVETCGKPVFLAGGLGPANVAQAVAGVRPFGVDICSGLRDRERGYTLNAEKLAAFAKALGGSRAGL
;
A
#
# COMPACT_ATOMS: atom_id res chain seq x y z
N MET A 1 0.40 26.04 -7.89
CA MET A 1 0.05 24.77 -8.55
C MET A 1 -0.28 23.78 -7.45
N SER A 2 -1.46 23.14 -7.48
CA SER A 2 -1.84 22.15 -6.46
C SER A 2 -0.97 20.90 -6.64
N ALA A 3 -0.40 20.36 -5.56
CA ALA A 3 0.27 19.06 -5.62
C ALA A 3 -0.75 17.98 -6.02
N ALA A 4 -0.32 17.03 -6.86
CA ALA A 4 -1.13 15.87 -7.22
C ALA A 4 -1.48 15.06 -5.97
N PHE A 5 -2.70 14.50 -5.91
CA PHE A 5 -3.15 13.71 -4.76
C PHE A 5 -2.32 12.43 -4.62
N PRO A 6 -1.80 12.09 -3.42
CA PRO A 6 -0.93 10.92 -3.25
C PRO A 6 -1.64 9.59 -3.54
N PHE A 7 -0.99 8.72 -4.31
CA PHE A 7 -1.45 7.35 -4.49
C PHE A 7 -0.31 6.33 -4.58
N LYS A 8 -0.60 5.11 -4.17
CA LYS A 8 0.28 3.94 -4.26
C LYS A 8 -0.29 2.96 -5.29
N VAL A 9 0.58 2.43 -6.16
CA VAL A 9 0.23 1.36 -7.11
C VAL A 9 0.79 0.05 -6.58
N CYS A 10 -0.08 -0.88 -6.19
CA CYS A 10 0.31 -2.15 -5.59
C CYS A 10 0.34 -3.29 -6.62
N CYS A 11 0.99 -4.41 -6.26
CA CYS A 11 1.14 -5.60 -7.09
C CYS A 11 2.07 -5.38 -8.31
N ILE A 12 3.11 -4.56 -8.17
CA ILE A 12 4.09 -4.28 -9.23
C ILE A 12 4.97 -5.51 -9.46
N GLN A 13 5.15 -5.89 -10.73
CA GLN A 13 5.86 -7.11 -11.11
C GLN A 13 7.07 -6.88 -12.03
N SER A 14 7.36 -5.64 -12.42
CA SER A 14 8.53 -5.32 -13.25
C SER A 14 8.99 -3.87 -13.11
N THR A 15 10.19 -3.57 -13.62
CA THR A 15 10.72 -2.20 -13.66
C THR A 15 9.95 -1.31 -14.63
N GLU A 16 9.39 -1.87 -15.70
CA GLU A 16 8.53 -1.14 -16.63
C GLU A 16 7.22 -0.70 -15.95
N GLU A 17 6.63 -1.54 -15.10
CA GLU A 17 5.45 -1.15 -14.33
C GLU A 17 5.77 -0.04 -13.31
N VAL A 18 6.98 -0.03 -12.74
CA VAL A 18 7.46 1.11 -11.93
C VAL A 18 7.50 2.38 -12.75
N ASP A 19 8.11 2.34 -13.93
CA ASP A 19 8.24 3.52 -14.81
C ASP A 19 6.85 4.05 -15.23
N MET A 20 5.90 3.16 -15.49
CA MET A 20 4.50 3.52 -15.76
C MET A 20 3.84 4.21 -14.56
N ALA A 21 3.97 3.63 -13.36
CA ALA A 21 3.43 4.22 -12.13
C ALA A 21 4.06 5.59 -11.82
N ALA A 22 5.37 5.70 -12.01
CA ALA A 22 6.13 6.94 -11.86
C ALA A 22 5.62 8.03 -12.79
N ALA A 23 5.47 7.73 -14.08
CA ALA A 23 4.97 8.67 -15.08
C ALA A 23 3.52 9.14 -14.79
N ALA A 24 2.72 8.29 -14.13
CA ALA A 24 1.38 8.66 -13.67
C ALA A 24 1.38 9.51 -12.39
N GLY A 25 2.54 9.68 -11.73
CA GLY A 25 2.69 10.48 -10.52
C GLY A 25 2.48 9.70 -9.21
N ALA A 26 2.67 8.38 -9.21
CA ALA A 26 2.56 7.58 -8.00
C ALA A 26 3.58 8.02 -6.94
N LEU A 27 3.17 8.02 -5.67
CA LEU A 27 4.04 8.25 -4.51
C LEU A 27 4.82 6.97 -4.14
N ALA A 28 4.21 5.81 -4.35
CA ALA A 28 4.75 4.54 -3.91
C ALA A 28 4.36 3.40 -4.85
N VAL A 29 5.20 2.38 -4.89
CA VAL A 29 4.94 1.10 -5.57
C VAL A 29 4.95 -0.04 -4.54
N GLY A 30 4.00 -0.96 -4.67
CA GLY A 30 3.87 -2.12 -3.78
C GLY A 30 4.40 -3.41 -4.41
N LEU A 31 5.36 -4.03 -3.73
CA LEU A 31 6.04 -5.27 -4.10
C LEU A 31 5.57 -6.36 -3.14
N VAL A 32 4.79 -7.33 -3.64
CA VAL A 32 4.15 -8.34 -2.79
C VAL A 32 5.14 -9.48 -2.57
N GLY A 33 5.58 -9.67 -1.32
CA GLY A 33 6.39 -10.82 -0.94
C GLY A 33 5.56 -12.10 -0.84
N PRO A 34 6.12 -13.19 -0.29
CA PRO A 34 5.38 -14.43 -0.06
C PRO A 34 4.14 -14.20 0.81
N MET A 35 2.96 -14.44 0.24
CA MET A 35 1.65 -14.30 0.91
C MET A 35 0.88 -15.63 0.91
N PRO A 36 0.02 -15.88 1.91
CA PRO A 36 -0.85 -17.06 1.91
C PRO A 36 -1.94 -17.02 0.82
N ASN A 37 -2.31 -15.82 0.37
CA ASN A 37 -3.31 -15.58 -0.67
C ASN A 37 -3.10 -14.20 -1.31
N GLY A 38 -3.89 -13.92 -2.34
CA GLY A 38 -3.80 -12.69 -3.11
C GLY A 38 -3.01 -12.86 -4.39
N VAL A 39 -2.95 -11.78 -5.17
CA VAL A 39 -2.33 -11.71 -6.49
C VAL A 39 -1.09 -10.85 -6.42
N GLY A 40 -0.12 -11.16 -7.28
CA GLY A 40 1.10 -10.37 -7.37
C GLY A 40 2.32 -10.79 -6.53
N PRO A 41 2.35 -11.90 -5.74
CA PRO A 41 3.61 -12.33 -5.12
C PRO A 41 4.72 -12.47 -6.16
N ILE A 42 5.87 -11.89 -5.86
CA ILE A 42 7.11 -12.01 -6.62
C ILE A 42 8.23 -12.49 -5.68
N ASP A 43 9.26 -13.12 -6.22
CA ASP A 43 10.37 -13.60 -5.41
C ASP A 43 11.27 -12.44 -4.92
N ASP A 44 12.04 -12.71 -3.86
CA ASP A 44 12.86 -11.69 -3.21
C ASP A 44 13.96 -11.13 -4.12
N ALA A 45 14.43 -11.90 -5.11
CA ALA A 45 15.42 -11.43 -6.07
C ALA A 45 14.82 -10.38 -7.01
N LEU A 46 13.60 -10.62 -7.52
CA LEU A 46 12.87 -9.66 -8.32
C LEU A 46 12.47 -8.42 -7.51
N ILE A 47 12.07 -8.57 -6.24
CA ILE A 47 11.83 -7.42 -5.35
C ILE A 47 13.11 -6.58 -5.22
N ALA A 48 14.27 -7.21 -5.01
CA ALA A 48 15.54 -6.52 -4.89
C ALA A 48 15.94 -5.77 -6.18
N ASP A 49 15.73 -6.38 -7.34
CA ASP A 49 15.99 -5.75 -8.64
C ASP A 49 15.09 -4.53 -8.87
N ILE A 50 13.80 -4.64 -8.55
CA ILE A 50 12.86 -3.52 -8.66
C ILE A 50 13.21 -2.40 -7.66
N ALA A 51 13.53 -2.74 -6.40
CA ALA A 51 13.94 -1.76 -5.40
C ALA A 51 15.24 -1.03 -5.81
N LYS A 52 16.19 -1.75 -6.41
CA LYS A 52 17.40 -1.17 -6.99
C LYS A 52 17.08 -0.21 -8.14
N HIS A 53 16.15 -0.56 -9.03
CA HIS A 53 15.70 0.34 -10.11
C HIS A 53 15.06 1.62 -9.56
N VAL A 54 14.14 1.49 -8.59
CA VAL A 54 13.51 2.64 -7.91
C VAL A 54 14.58 3.55 -7.30
N ARG A 55 15.55 2.99 -6.57
CA ARG A 55 16.65 3.77 -5.98
C ARG A 55 17.57 4.41 -7.03
N ALA A 56 17.82 3.75 -8.16
CA ALA A 56 18.69 4.29 -9.20
C ALA A 56 18.04 5.45 -9.98
N ARG A 57 16.71 5.42 -10.15
CA ARG A 57 16.00 6.32 -11.07
C ARG A 57 15.05 7.31 -10.39
N TYR A 58 14.56 6.99 -9.20
CA TYR A 58 13.48 7.69 -8.51
C TYR A 58 13.76 7.86 -7.00
N ALA A 59 15.04 7.88 -6.58
CA ALA A 59 15.41 7.99 -5.18
C ALA A 59 14.77 9.20 -4.51
N GLY A 60 14.04 8.95 -3.42
CA GLY A 60 13.33 9.99 -2.67
C GLY A 60 12.02 10.47 -3.31
N GLU A 61 11.73 10.07 -4.54
CA GLU A 61 10.50 10.42 -5.26
C GLU A 61 9.43 9.34 -5.14
N ILE A 62 9.83 8.07 -5.24
CA ILE A 62 8.95 6.90 -5.16
C ILE A 62 9.41 5.97 -4.04
N TRP A 63 8.45 5.52 -3.23
CA TRP A 63 8.71 4.53 -2.19
C TRP A 63 8.62 3.11 -2.76
N ALA A 64 9.66 2.32 -2.55
CA ALA A 64 9.63 0.88 -2.81
C ALA A 64 9.06 0.19 -1.56
N THR A 65 7.82 -0.28 -1.63
CA THR A 65 7.08 -0.82 -0.48
C THR A 65 7.00 -2.34 -0.53
N LEU A 66 7.68 -3.03 0.37
CA LEU A 66 7.50 -4.47 0.58
C LEU A 66 6.20 -4.74 1.33
N LEU A 67 5.31 -5.56 0.76
CA LEU A 67 4.15 -6.09 1.48
C LEU A 67 4.52 -7.45 2.08
N THR A 68 4.30 -7.60 3.39
CA THR A 68 4.63 -8.83 4.14
C THR A 68 3.48 -9.26 5.05
N SER A 69 3.21 -10.57 5.11
CA SER A 69 2.32 -11.21 6.08
C SER A 69 3.10 -11.79 7.26
N ARG A 70 4.42 -11.60 7.29
CA ARG A 70 5.23 -11.90 8.47
C ARG A 70 4.80 -10.95 9.59
N THR A 71 4.78 -11.47 10.82
CA THR A 71 4.36 -10.70 12.00
C THR A 71 5.51 -10.48 12.98
N ASP A 72 6.54 -11.33 12.94
CA ASP A 72 7.75 -11.19 13.74
C ASP A 72 8.66 -10.07 13.23
N GLY A 73 9.11 -9.19 14.13
CA GLY A 73 9.83 -7.98 13.75
C GLY A 73 11.22 -8.22 13.17
N ASP A 74 11.96 -9.20 13.69
CA ASP A 74 13.30 -9.52 13.20
C ASP A 74 13.19 -10.21 11.83
N ALA A 75 12.23 -11.12 11.65
CA ALA A 75 11.98 -11.74 10.36
C ALA A 75 11.54 -10.73 9.28
N ILE A 76 10.77 -9.69 9.64
CA ILE A 76 10.44 -8.60 8.72
C ILE A 76 11.69 -7.76 8.42
N ALA A 77 12.51 -7.46 9.44
CA ALA A 77 13.73 -6.67 9.27
C ALA A 77 14.75 -7.35 8.34
N ASP A 78 14.90 -8.67 8.46
CA ASP A 78 15.74 -9.47 7.56
C ASP A 78 15.22 -9.43 6.12
N HIS A 79 13.89 -9.48 5.93
CA HIS A 79 13.28 -9.42 4.60
C HIS A 79 13.47 -8.04 3.95
N VAL A 80 13.34 -6.97 4.74
CA VAL A 80 13.65 -5.60 4.30
C VAL A 80 15.13 -5.47 3.91
N ALA A 81 16.04 -6.03 4.71
CA ALA A 81 17.47 -5.99 4.43
C ALA A 81 17.83 -6.75 3.15
N ALA A 82 17.25 -7.94 2.94
CA ALA A 82 17.51 -8.77 1.77
C ALA A 82 17.01 -8.13 0.46
N THR A 83 15.92 -7.36 0.53
CA THR A 83 15.29 -6.75 -0.65
C THR A 83 15.71 -5.30 -0.89
N GLY A 84 16.24 -4.62 0.11
CA GLY A 84 16.72 -3.23 -0.02
C GLY A 84 15.61 -2.20 -0.26
N VAL A 85 14.37 -2.52 0.10
CA VAL A 85 13.22 -1.60 0.08
C VAL A 85 13.35 -0.50 1.14
N ASP A 86 12.69 0.63 0.94
CA ASP A 86 12.71 1.77 1.88
C ASP A 86 11.42 1.91 2.70
N THR A 87 10.44 1.07 2.42
CA THR A 87 9.13 1.05 3.05
C THR A 87 8.66 -0.38 3.24
N VAL A 88 8.07 -0.68 4.39
CA VAL A 88 7.40 -1.96 4.66
C VAL A 88 5.92 -1.73 4.98
N GLN A 89 5.07 -2.56 4.39
CA GLN A 89 3.65 -2.66 4.67
C GLN A 89 3.37 -4.01 5.33
N ILE A 90 3.09 -3.99 6.63
CA ILE A 90 2.75 -5.17 7.42
C ILE A 90 1.26 -5.43 7.25
N VAL A 91 0.92 -6.52 6.58
CA VAL A 91 -0.46 -6.82 6.14
C VAL A 91 -1.29 -7.47 7.24
N ASP A 92 -0.64 -8.21 8.14
CA ASP A 92 -1.27 -8.87 9.29
C ASP A 92 -0.95 -8.13 10.59
N ALA A 93 -1.57 -8.54 11.70
CA ALA A 93 -1.28 -7.98 13.02
C ALA A 93 0.15 -8.35 13.45
N PRO A 94 1.05 -7.37 13.69
CA PRO A 94 2.42 -7.66 14.08
C PRO A 94 2.47 -8.27 15.49
N ALA A 95 3.48 -9.10 15.73
CA ALA A 95 3.77 -9.62 17.05
C ALA A 95 4.18 -8.48 18.01
N PRO A 96 3.96 -8.63 19.33
CA PRO A 96 4.41 -7.64 20.31
C PRO A 96 5.90 -7.31 20.14
N GLY A 97 6.22 -6.01 20.10
CA GLY A 97 7.61 -5.54 19.95
C GLY A 97 8.14 -5.50 18.52
N ALA A 98 7.38 -5.96 17.50
CA ALA A 98 7.84 -5.97 16.12
C ALA A 98 8.22 -4.58 15.59
N TYR A 99 7.43 -3.55 15.88
CA TYR A 99 7.77 -2.18 15.50
C TYR A 99 9.11 -1.73 16.11
N ALA A 100 9.35 -2.05 17.39
CA ALA A 100 10.59 -1.69 18.05
C ALA A 100 11.80 -2.43 17.43
N ALA A 101 11.64 -3.70 17.07
CA ALA A 101 12.65 -4.46 16.34
C ALA A 101 12.98 -3.83 14.99
N LEU A 102 11.95 -3.49 14.20
CA LEU A 102 12.11 -2.82 12.91
C LEU A 102 12.84 -1.47 13.04
N ARG A 103 12.49 -0.67 14.05
CA ARG A 103 13.17 0.61 14.31
C ARG A 103 14.63 0.44 14.71
N ARG A 104 14.96 -0.60 15.48
CA ARG A 104 16.36 -0.91 15.84
C ARG A 104 17.18 -1.32 14.63
N ALA A 105 16.62 -2.16 13.75
CA ALA A 105 17.31 -2.64 12.57
C ALA A 105 17.41 -1.57 11.47
N HIS A 106 16.35 -0.78 11.28
CA HIS A 106 16.20 0.15 10.16
C HIS A 106 15.57 1.48 10.61
N ALA A 107 16.38 2.38 11.18
CA ALA A 107 15.89 3.65 11.75
C ALA A 107 15.13 4.55 10.75
N GLY A 108 15.47 4.48 9.45
CA GLY A 108 14.85 5.27 8.38
C GLY A 108 13.70 4.57 7.63
N LEU A 109 13.35 3.33 7.99
CA LEU A 109 12.32 2.56 7.30
C LEU A 109 10.94 3.17 7.52
N ARG A 110 10.16 3.39 6.46
CA ARG A 110 8.75 3.74 6.61
C ARG A 110 7.94 2.49 6.93
N ILE A 111 7.15 2.53 8.00
CA ILE A 111 6.30 1.41 8.43
C ILE A 111 4.83 1.77 8.20
N ILE A 112 4.17 1.01 7.31
CA ILE A 112 2.74 1.06 7.06
C ILE A 112 2.09 -0.15 7.74
N GLN A 113 1.13 0.07 8.64
CA GLN A 113 0.32 -1.02 9.19
C GLN A 113 -1.02 -1.09 8.47
N VAL A 114 -1.37 -2.27 7.96
CA VAL A 114 -2.71 -2.54 7.42
C VAL A 114 -3.69 -2.80 8.56
N ILE A 115 -4.85 -2.17 8.49
CA ILE A 115 -6.01 -2.42 9.34
C ILE A 115 -7.15 -2.85 8.43
N HIS A 116 -7.68 -4.05 8.68
CA HIS A 116 -8.79 -4.62 7.92
C HIS A 116 -10.10 -4.08 8.50
N VAL A 117 -10.87 -3.35 7.68
CA VAL A 117 -12.09 -2.65 8.13
C VAL A 117 -13.28 -3.58 8.00
N GLU A 118 -13.47 -4.41 9.03
CA GLU A 118 -14.64 -5.30 9.14
C GLU A 118 -15.78 -4.65 9.93
N ASP A 119 -15.44 -3.87 10.96
CA ASP A 119 -16.38 -3.17 11.84
C ASP A 119 -15.70 -1.98 12.57
N GLU A 120 -16.42 -1.39 13.53
CA GLU A 120 -15.99 -0.23 14.33
C GLU A 120 -14.72 -0.49 15.17
N SER A 121 -14.35 -1.75 15.42
CA SER A 121 -13.11 -2.07 16.13
C SER A 121 -11.86 -1.61 15.37
N ALA A 122 -11.96 -1.41 14.05
CA ALA A 122 -10.89 -0.87 13.21
C ALA A 122 -10.38 0.49 13.72
N VAL A 123 -11.23 1.30 14.34
CA VAL A 123 -10.85 2.60 14.93
C VAL A 123 -9.83 2.43 16.05
N ASP A 124 -10.12 1.54 17.01
CA ASP A 124 -9.20 1.26 18.13
C ASP A 124 -7.94 0.52 17.67
N GLN A 125 -8.07 -0.39 16.68
CA GLN A 125 -6.92 -1.08 16.10
C GLN A 125 -5.96 -0.10 15.44
N ALA A 126 -6.47 0.84 14.64
CA ALA A 126 -5.67 1.87 13.98
C ALA A 126 -4.98 2.81 14.99
N ARG A 127 -5.68 3.20 16.07
CA ARG A 127 -5.08 4.03 17.14
C ARG A 127 -3.89 3.31 17.78
N ARG A 128 -4.04 2.04 18.15
CA ARG A 128 -2.96 1.23 18.74
C ARG A 128 -1.80 1.03 17.76
N ALA A 129 -2.09 0.72 16.50
CA ALA A 129 -1.06 0.58 15.48
C ALA A 129 -0.25 1.87 15.28
N GLY A 130 -0.90 3.03 15.40
CA GLY A 130 -0.25 4.34 15.33
C GLY A 130 0.80 4.60 16.41
N GLU A 131 0.88 3.80 17.47
CA GLU A 131 1.95 3.94 18.47
C GLU A 131 3.33 3.54 17.91
N GLY A 132 3.38 2.68 16.87
CA GLY A 132 4.64 2.23 16.26
C GLY A 132 4.75 2.45 14.74
N ALA A 133 3.62 2.46 14.02
CA ALA A 133 3.59 2.69 12.59
C ALA A 133 3.68 4.19 12.22
N ASP A 134 4.24 4.47 11.06
CA ASP A 134 4.28 5.83 10.48
C ASP A 134 2.99 6.15 9.72
N TYR A 135 2.42 5.14 9.07
CA TYR A 135 1.21 5.24 8.26
C TYR A 135 0.26 4.10 8.60
N ILE A 136 -1.03 4.36 8.41
CA ILE A 136 -2.08 3.34 8.46
C ILE A 136 -2.60 3.12 7.04
N LEU A 137 -2.90 1.88 6.69
CA LEU A 137 -3.62 1.55 5.45
C LEU A 137 -4.91 0.81 5.80
N LEU A 138 -6.04 1.29 5.29
CA LEU A 138 -7.35 0.68 5.50
C LEU A 138 -7.75 -0.15 4.30
N ASP A 139 -7.98 -1.45 4.49
CA ASP A 139 -8.33 -2.38 3.42
C ASP A 139 -9.57 -3.21 3.76
N SER A 140 -10.18 -3.79 2.73
CA SER A 140 -11.40 -4.61 2.77
C SER A 140 -11.13 -6.10 2.97
N GLY A 141 -9.93 -6.47 3.43
CA GLY A 141 -9.59 -7.85 3.77
C GLY A 141 -10.47 -8.37 4.92
N LYS A 142 -10.61 -9.69 4.99
CA LYS A 142 -11.40 -10.38 6.03
C LYS A 142 -10.54 -11.42 6.72
N PRO A 143 -9.56 -11.02 7.54
CA PRO A 143 -8.73 -11.95 8.31
C PRO A 143 -9.52 -12.74 9.36
N SER A 144 -10.71 -12.27 9.77
CA SER A 144 -11.58 -12.97 10.74
C SER A 144 -12.44 -14.09 10.12
N ALA A 145 -12.56 -14.14 8.79
CA ALA A 145 -13.41 -15.09 8.09
C ALA A 145 -12.83 -16.53 8.11
N ALA A 146 -13.72 -17.52 7.91
CA ALA A 146 -13.35 -18.94 7.82
C ALA A 146 -12.28 -19.22 6.75
N VAL A 147 -12.27 -18.42 5.67
CA VAL A 147 -11.15 -18.32 4.73
C VAL A 147 -10.55 -16.93 4.89
N ARG A 148 -9.37 -16.86 5.53
CA ARG A 148 -8.66 -15.60 5.77
C ARG A 148 -8.31 -14.95 4.44
N THR A 149 -8.75 -13.71 4.21
CA THR A 149 -8.31 -12.91 3.06
C THR A 149 -7.56 -11.69 3.54
N LEU A 150 -6.31 -11.55 3.11
CA LEU A 150 -5.45 -10.43 3.49
C LEU A 150 -5.47 -9.40 2.35
N GLY A 151 -6.51 -8.57 2.34
CA GLY A 151 -6.70 -7.54 1.34
C GLY A 151 -7.04 -8.05 -0.06
N GLY A 152 -6.97 -7.16 -1.04
CA GLY A 152 -7.08 -7.52 -2.47
C GLY A 152 -8.44 -8.07 -2.92
N THR A 153 -9.48 -7.97 -2.09
CA THR A 153 -10.83 -8.47 -2.41
C THR A 153 -11.48 -7.71 -3.55
N GLY A 154 -11.14 -6.42 -3.70
CA GLY A 154 -11.76 -5.54 -4.69
C GLY A 154 -13.14 -5.02 -4.24
N ASP A 155 -13.53 -5.30 -3.01
CA ASP A 155 -14.78 -4.82 -2.42
C ASP A 155 -14.57 -3.47 -1.74
N VAL A 156 -15.61 -2.64 -1.75
CA VAL A 156 -15.64 -1.40 -0.97
C VAL A 156 -16.17 -1.72 0.42
N HIS A 157 -15.49 -1.26 1.46
CA HIS A 157 -15.96 -1.32 2.86
C HIS A 157 -16.64 -0.02 3.30
N ASP A 158 -17.15 0.01 4.53
CA ASP A 158 -17.83 1.19 5.07
C ASP A 158 -16.85 2.38 5.24
N TRP A 159 -16.98 3.35 4.34
CA TRP A 159 -16.18 4.57 4.34
C TRP A 159 -16.46 5.48 5.54
N SER A 160 -17.60 5.35 6.23
CA SER A 160 -17.86 6.11 7.44
C SER A 160 -16.92 5.70 8.58
N ILE A 161 -16.63 4.40 8.72
CA ILE A 161 -15.63 3.88 9.66
C ILE A 161 -14.25 4.38 9.27
N SER A 162 -13.90 4.31 7.98
CA SER A 162 -12.61 4.80 7.48
C SER A 162 -12.41 6.29 7.76
N ARG A 163 -13.46 7.08 7.59
CA ARG A 163 -13.43 8.51 7.91
C ARG A 163 -13.16 8.74 9.41
N ARG A 164 -13.80 7.98 10.30
CA ARG A 164 -13.54 8.06 11.73
C ARG A 164 -12.09 7.68 12.08
N VAL A 165 -11.53 6.66 11.41
CA VAL A 165 -10.12 6.31 11.59
C VAL A 165 -9.21 7.49 11.22
N VAL A 166 -9.43 8.09 10.04
CA VAL A 166 -8.67 9.28 9.58
C VAL A 166 -8.72 10.41 10.61
N GLU A 167 -9.89 10.63 11.23
CA GLU A 167 -10.08 11.71 12.21
C GLU A 167 -9.44 11.43 13.58
N THR A 168 -9.16 10.16 13.93
CA THR A 168 -8.85 9.78 15.32
C THR A 168 -7.51 9.06 15.51
N CYS A 169 -6.93 8.44 14.49
CA CYS A 169 -5.72 7.61 14.67
C CYS A 169 -4.43 8.44 14.81
N GLY A 170 -4.45 9.73 14.44
CA GLY A 170 -3.30 10.62 14.56
C GLY A 170 -2.15 10.33 13.58
N LYS A 171 -2.38 9.49 12.55
CA LYS A 171 -1.39 9.14 11.51
C LYS A 171 -1.94 9.44 10.12
N PRO A 172 -1.07 9.68 9.11
CA PRO A 172 -1.51 9.72 7.73
C PRO A 172 -2.06 8.34 7.31
N VAL A 173 -3.23 8.35 6.67
CA VAL A 173 -3.96 7.13 6.32
C VAL A 173 -4.05 6.95 4.80
N PHE A 174 -3.65 5.80 4.30
CA PHE A 174 -3.98 5.33 2.97
C PHE A 174 -5.33 4.61 2.98
N LEU A 175 -6.20 4.91 2.01
CA LEU A 175 -7.43 4.16 1.78
C LEU A 175 -7.22 3.17 0.62
N ALA A 176 -7.50 1.90 0.86
CA ALA A 176 -7.53 0.82 -0.13
C ALA A 176 -8.95 0.21 -0.19
N GLY A 177 -9.07 -0.98 -0.79
CA GLY A 177 -10.34 -1.72 -0.90
C GLY A 177 -11.23 -1.26 -2.06
N GLY A 178 -11.23 -2.01 -3.15
CA GLY A 178 -12.18 -1.83 -4.27
C GLY A 178 -12.13 -0.48 -4.99
N LEU A 179 -11.03 0.27 -4.86
CA LEU A 179 -10.87 1.56 -5.52
C LEU A 179 -10.58 1.40 -7.02
N GLY A 180 -11.09 2.34 -7.81
CA GLY A 180 -10.86 2.47 -9.23
C GLY A 180 -11.24 3.85 -9.76
N PRO A 181 -11.03 4.11 -11.07
CA PRO A 181 -11.31 5.43 -11.66
C PRO A 181 -12.75 5.92 -11.44
N ALA A 182 -13.71 4.99 -11.32
CA ALA A 182 -15.12 5.29 -11.17
C ALA A 182 -15.52 5.80 -9.77
N ASN A 183 -14.79 5.42 -8.71
CA ASN A 183 -15.19 5.70 -7.32
C ASN A 183 -14.15 6.48 -6.50
N VAL A 184 -12.90 6.61 -6.98
CA VAL A 184 -11.81 7.19 -6.18
C VAL A 184 -12.07 8.64 -5.77
N ALA A 185 -12.65 9.46 -6.65
CA ALA A 185 -12.96 10.86 -6.33
C ALA A 185 -13.98 10.98 -5.19
N GLN A 186 -15.00 10.11 -5.18
CA GLN A 186 -15.98 10.05 -4.11
C GLN A 186 -15.36 9.54 -2.80
N ALA A 187 -14.51 8.51 -2.89
CA ALA A 187 -13.81 7.94 -1.74
C ALA A 187 -12.93 9.00 -1.06
N VAL A 188 -12.14 9.74 -1.85
CA VAL A 188 -11.28 10.82 -1.36
C VAL A 188 -12.10 11.94 -0.72
N ALA A 189 -13.21 12.36 -1.34
CA ALA A 189 -14.06 13.42 -0.78
C ALA A 189 -14.73 13.01 0.55
N GLY A 190 -15.19 11.76 0.65
CA GLY A 190 -15.86 11.23 1.84
C GLY A 190 -14.91 10.94 2.99
N VAL A 191 -13.84 10.19 2.71
CA VAL A 191 -12.89 9.68 3.73
C VAL A 191 -11.80 10.71 4.05
N ARG A 192 -11.43 11.58 3.11
CA ARG A 192 -10.31 12.53 3.20
C ARG A 192 -8.98 11.88 3.65
N PRO A 193 -8.55 10.76 3.02
CA PRO A 193 -7.31 10.09 3.41
C PRO A 193 -6.09 10.93 2.99
N PHE A 194 -4.92 10.58 3.54
CA PHE A 194 -3.63 11.12 3.08
C PHE A 194 -3.35 10.72 1.62
N GLY A 195 -3.66 9.48 1.28
CA GLY A 195 -3.50 8.94 -0.06
C GLY A 195 -4.39 7.74 -0.28
N VAL A 196 -4.33 7.15 -1.47
CA VAL A 196 -5.05 5.91 -1.81
C VAL A 196 -4.09 4.82 -2.24
N ASP A 197 -4.41 3.56 -1.96
CA ASP A 197 -3.68 2.39 -2.46
C ASP A 197 -4.58 1.60 -3.40
N ILE A 198 -4.05 1.23 -4.56
CA ILE A 198 -4.83 0.55 -5.60
C ILE A 198 -4.04 -0.59 -6.23
N CYS A 199 -4.69 -1.74 -6.41
CA CYS A 199 -4.16 -2.89 -7.15
C CYS A 199 -5.14 -3.30 -8.26
N SER A 200 -6.20 -4.07 -7.92
CA SER A 200 -7.05 -4.74 -8.91
C SER A 200 -7.79 -3.81 -9.88
N GLY A 201 -8.12 -2.59 -9.45
CA GLY A 201 -8.77 -1.58 -10.29
C GLY A 201 -7.91 -1.10 -11.48
N LEU A 202 -6.59 -1.33 -11.45
CA LEU A 202 -5.66 -0.96 -12.52
C LEU A 202 -5.17 -2.13 -13.37
N ARG A 203 -5.65 -3.35 -13.09
CA ARG A 203 -5.05 -4.57 -13.67
C ARG A 203 -5.88 -5.07 -14.84
N ASP A 204 -5.21 -5.66 -15.82
CA ASP A 204 -5.82 -6.44 -16.89
C ASP A 204 -5.89 -7.91 -16.48
N ARG A 205 -7.08 -8.38 -16.11
CA ARG A 205 -7.28 -9.76 -15.65
C ARG A 205 -7.21 -10.79 -16.78
N GLU A 206 -7.42 -10.37 -18.02
CA GLU A 206 -7.38 -11.25 -19.19
C GLU A 206 -5.96 -11.37 -19.73
N ARG A 207 -5.10 -10.39 -19.45
CA ARG A 207 -3.69 -10.35 -19.83
C ARG A 207 -2.75 -10.56 -18.65
N GLY A 208 -2.97 -11.63 -17.91
CA GLY A 208 -2.03 -12.09 -16.89
C GLY A 208 -1.87 -11.17 -15.68
N TYR A 209 -2.89 -10.36 -15.36
CA TYR A 209 -2.88 -9.42 -14.23
C TYR A 209 -1.85 -8.27 -14.36
N THR A 210 -1.52 -7.88 -15.60
CA THR A 210 -0.58 -6.79 -15.87
C THR A 210 -1.16 -5.41 -15.57
N LEU A 211 -0.30 -4.43 -15.27
CA LEU A 211 -0.70 -3.03 -15.09
C LEU A 211 -1.23 -2.45 -16.41
N ASN A 212 -2.47 -1.96 -16.41
CA ASN A 212 -3.10 -1.38 -17.58
C ASN A 212 -2.88 0.14 -17.62
N ALA A 213 -2.17 0.62 -18.66
CA ALA A 213 -1.82 2.03 -18.82
C ALA A 213 -3.04 2.96 -18.92
N GLU A 214 -4.10 2.54 -19.63
CA GLU A 214 -5.31 3.34 -19.81
C GLU A 214 -6.07 3.52 -18.49
N LYS A 215 -6.20 2.43 -17.71
CA LYS A 215 -6.81 2.48 -16.38
C LYS A 215 -5.99 3.33 -15.41
N LEU A 216 -4.67 3.21 -15.43
CA LEU A 216 -3.77 4.03 -14.62
C LEU A 216 -3.90 5.52 -14.96
N ALA A 217 -3.91 5.88 -16.24
CA ALA A 217 -4.09 7.27 -16.68
C ALA A 217 -5.48 7.81 -16.28
N ALA A 218 -6.54 7.01 -16.44
CA ALA A 218 -7.89 7.38 -16.01
C ALA A 218 -7.96 7.59 -14.50
N PHE A 219 -7.29 6.74 -13.71
CA PHE A 219 -7.22 6.86 -12.26
C PHE A 219 -6.48 8.12 -11.81
N ALA A 220 -5.28 8.37 -12.35
CA ALA A 220 -4.50 9.58 -12.05
C ALA A 220 -5.27 10.86 -12.42
N LYS A 221 -6.00 10.83 -13.54
CA LYS A 221 -6.89 11.93 -13.94
C LYS A 221 -8.03 12.13 -12.94
N ALA A 222 -8.68 11.05 -12.49
CA ALA A 222 -9.76 11.12 -11.50
C ALA A 222 -9.31 11.69 -10.15
N LEU A 223 -8.02 11.57 -9.82
CA LEU A 223 -7.38 12.14 -8.62
C LEU A 223 -6.95 13.61 -8.77
N GLY A 224 -7.18 14.23 -9.93
CA GLY A 224 -6.84 15.64 -10.16
C GLY A 224 -5.53 15.90 -10.92
N GLY A 225 -4.94 14.88 -11.57
CA GLY A 225 -3.88 15.04 -12.58
C GLY A 225 -2.46 14.79 -12.07
N SER A 226 -1.63 14.28 -12.98
CA SER A 226 -0.24 13.82 -12.76
C SER A 226 0.72 14.93 -12.33
N ARG A 227 1.77 14.58 -11.57
CA ARG A 227 2.95 15.45 -11.38
C ARG A 227 3.49 15.82 -12.77
N ALA A 228 3.40 17.10 -13.13
CA ALA A 228 3.99 17.59 -14.36
C ALA A 228 5.52 17.62 -14.23
N GLY A 229 6.21 16.99 -15.20
CA GLY A 229 7.61 17.26 -15.52
C GLY A 229 8.65 16.58 -14.65
N LEU A 230 9.27 15.52 -15.19
CA LEU A 230 10.73 15.41 -15.18
C LEU A 230 11.24 16.10 -16.46
#